data_AF-A0A2E7W2T7-F1
#
_entry.id   AF-A0A2E7W2T7-F1
#
_cell.length_a   1.000
_cell.length_b   1.000
_cell.length_c   1.000
_cell.angle_alpha   90.00
_cell.angle_beta   90.00
_cell.angle_gamma   90.00
#
_symmetry.space_group_name_H-M   'P 1'
#
loop_
_entity.id
_entity.type
_entity.pdbx_description
1 polymer ?
#
loop_
_entity_poly.entity_id
_entity_poly.type
_entity_poly.pdbx_seq_one_letter_code
_entity_poly.pdbx_strand_id
1 'polypeptide(L)'
;MWFKYFVKNSRYLLEAITAYTIFAVFRLLPIQLVSGIGGRVATCIGPLTSAHRVGQNNLLAAFPELVDSERAEILRKTWDNFGRVMAEYAALS
;
A
#
# COMPACT_ATOMS: atom_id res chain seq x y z
N MET A 1 -12.48 -7.85 -33.44
CA MET A 1 -12.27 -6.50 -32.88
C MET A 1 -13.10 -6.27 -31.61
N TRP A 2 -14.40 -6.56 -31.61
CA TRP A 2 -15.33 -6.35 -30.49
C TRP A 2 -15.06 -7.16 -29.20
N PHE A 3 -14.62 -8.43 -29.31
CA PHE A 3 -14.37 -9.29 -28.15
C PHE A 3 -13.30 -8.74 -27.18
N LYS A 4 -12.23 -8.11 -27.72
CA LYS A 4 -11.19 -7.47 -26.92
C LYS A 4 -11.71 -6.26 -26.14
N TYR A 5 -12.68 -5.52 -26.67
CA TYR A 5 -13.32 -4.39 -25.98
C TYR A 5 -14.24 -4.86 -24.85
N PHE A 6 -15.01 -5.93 -25.07
CA PHE A 6 -15.89 -6.51 -24.04
C PHE A 6 -15.11 -7.12 -22.86
N VAL A 7 -14.03 -7.86 -23.14
CA VAL A 7 -13.13 -8.41 -22.10
C VAL A 7 -12.39 -7.29 -21.33
N LYS A 8 -11.96 -6.23 -22.02
CA LYS A 8 -11.34 -5.07 -21.36
C LYS A 8 -12.34 -4.35 -20.43
N ASN A 9 -13.60 -4.21 -20.86
CA ASN A 9 -14.65 -3.53 -20.09
C ASN A 9 -15.08 -4.33 -18.85
N SER A 10 -15.17 -5.66 -18.97
CA SER A 10 -15.47 -6.53 -17.82
C SER A 10 -14.35 -6.54 -16.78
N ARG A 11 -13.08 -6.43 -17.19
CA ARG A 11 -11.95 -6.27 -16.25
C ARG A 11 -12.08 -4.98 -15.43
N TYR A 12 -12.36 -3.85 -16.08
CA TYR A 12 -12.54 -2.59 -15.35
C TYR A 12 -13.76 -2.61 -14.42
N LEU A 13 -14.84 -3.29 -14.82
CA LEU A 13 -15.99 -3.48 -13.94
C LEU A 13 -15.63 -4.30 -12.69
N LEU A 14 -14.86 -5.39 -12.85
CA LEU A 14 -14.39 -6.20 -11.73
C LEU A 14 -13.44 -5.42 -10.81
N GLU A 15 -12.50 -4.66 -11.39
CA GLU A 15 -11.60 -3.77 -10.64
C GLU A 15 -12.41 -2.74 -9.83
N ALA A 16 -13.42 -2.11 -10.46
CA ALA A 16 -14.30 -1.15 -9.80
C ALA A 16 -15.11 -1.78 -8.67
N ILE A 17 -15.80 -2.89 -8.92
CA ILE A 17 -16.58 -3.61 -7.89
C ILE A 17 -15.68 -3.98 -6.71
N THR A 18 -14.47 -4.49 -6.99
CA THR A 18 -13.51 -4.86 -5.95
C THR A 18 -13.09 -3.64 -5.13
N ALA A 19 -12.71 -2.54 -5.77
CA ALA A 19 -12.29 -1.31 -5.09
C ALA A 19 -13.42 -0.72 -4.22
N TYR A 20 -14.62 -0.55 -4.79
CA TYR A 20 -15.76 -0.02 -4.04
C TYR A 20 -16.19 -0.92 -2.89
N THR A 21 -16.07 -2.25 -3.05
CA THR A 21 -16.34 -3.19 -1.96
C THR A 21 -15.33 -3.02 -0.83
N ILE A 22 -14.03 -2.89 -1.14
CA ILE A 22 -12.99 -2.64 -0.14
C ILE A 22 -13.26 -1.33 0.60
N PHE A 23 -13.57 -0.24 -0.11
CA PHE A 23 -13.87 1.05 0.50
C PHE A 23 -15.11 0.98 1.38
N ALA A 24 -16.18 0.33 0.92
CA ALA A 24 -17.39 0.13 1.72
C ALA A 24 -17.11 -0.66 3.00
N VAL A 25 -16.31 -1.72 2.94
CA VAL A 25 -15.89 -2.49 4.12
C VAL A 25 -15.07 -1.62 5.07
N PHE A 26 -14.12 -0.84 4.57
CA PHE A 26 -13.27 0.01 5.42
C PHE A 26 -14.06 1.11 6.12
N ARG A 27 -15.06 1.71 5.47
CA ARG A 27 -15.98 2.68 6.10
C ARG A 27 -16.79 2.12 7.26
N LEU A 28 -17.01 0.80 7.31
CA LEU A 28 -17.77 0.15 8.38
C LEU A 28 -16.91 -0.19 9.61
N LEU A 29 -15.59 -0.16 9.49
CA LEU A 29 -14.66 -0.52 10.57
C LEU A 29 -14.21 0.71 11.36
N PRO A 30 -13.90 0.56 12.67
CA PRO A 30 -13.19 1.59 13.43
C PRO A 30 -11.88 1.98 12.75
N ILE A 31 -11.57 3.29 12.72
CA ILE A 31 -10.40 3.82 12.02
C ILE A 31 -9.08 3.20 12.49
N GLN A 32 -8.98 2.82 13.76
CA GLN A 32 -7.79 2.17 14.31
C GLN A 32 -7.55 0.79 13.70
N LEU A 33 -8.62 0.04 13.39
CA LEU A 33 -8.53 -1.26 12.73
C LEU A 33 -8.13 -1.08 11.27
N VAL A 34 -8.76 -0.14 10.55
CA VAL A 34 -8.42 0.17 9.16
C VAL A 34 -6.94 0.55 9.04
N SER A 35 -6.49 1.48 9.90
CA SER A 35 -5.08 1.90 9.98
C SER A 35 -4.16 0.70 10.23
N GLY A 36 -4.46 -0.12 11.25
CA GLY A 36 -3.66 -1.30 11.58
C GLY A 36 -3.56 -2.33 10.45
N ILE A 37 -4.67 -2.59 9.74
CA ILE A 37 -4.71 -3.47 8.57
C ILE A 37 -3.80 -2.90 7.47
N GLY A 38 -3.97 -1.61 7.15
CA GLY A 38 -3.15 -0.93 6.15
C GLY A 38 -1.65 -1.04 6.43
N GLY A 39 -1.23 -0.70 7.65
CA GLY A 39 0.16 -0.79 8.06
C GLY A 39 0.73 -2.20 7.98
N ARG A 40 -0.03 -3.21 8.43
CA ARG A 40 0.40 -4.62 8.35
C ARG A 40 0.55 -5.09 6.91
N VAL A 41 -0.44 -4.81 6.06
CA VAL A 41 -0.42 -5.18 4.64
C VAL A 41 0.77 -4.53 3.93
N ALA A 42 0.98 -3.23 4.10
CA ALA A 42 2.08 -2.52 3.47
C ALA A 42 3.46 -2.96 4.00
N THR A 43 3.60 -3.25 5.28
CA THR A 43 4.85 -3.78 5.85
C THR A 43 5.17 -5.19 5.32
N CYS A 44 4.15 -6.01 5.04
CA CYS A 44 4.35 -7.34 4.47
C CYS A 44 4.63 -7.33 2.96
N ILE A 45 3.89 -6.50 2.19
CA ILE A 45 3.98 -6.48 0.72
C ILE A 45 5.08 -5.53 0.24
N GLY A 46 5.26 -4.39 0.91
CA GLY A 46 6.23 -3.35 0.56
C GLY A 46 7.62 -3.89 0.22
N PRO A 47 8.23 -4.73 1.09
CA PRO A 47 9.52 -5.38 0.83
C PRO A 47 9.64 -6.21 -0.44
N LEU A 48 8.52 -6.71 -0.97
CA LEU A 48 8.48 -7.50 -2.19
C LEU A 48 8.43 -6.64 -3.47
N THR A 49 8.32 -5.32 -3.32
CA THR A 49 8.20 -4.39 -4.44
C THR A 49 9.54 -3.79 -4.85
N SER A 50 9.66 -3.36 -6.10
CA SER A 50 10.84 -2.62 -6.59
C SER A 50 11.04 -1.29 -5.83
N ALA A 51 9.96 -0.69 -5.31
CA ALA A 51 10.00 0.52 -4.52
C ALA A 51 10.76 0.33 -3.19
N HIS A 52 10.80 -0.88 -2.63
CA HIS A 52 11.60 -1.15 -1.43
C HIS A 52 13.09 -0.92 -1.70
N ARG A 53 13.60 -1.45 -2.81
CA ARG A 53 14.99 -1.24 -3.23
C ARG A 53 15.30 0.23 -3.47
N VAL A 54 14.37 0.98 -4.05
CA VAL A 54 14.50 2.43 -4.20
C VAL A 54 14.61 3.11 -2.83
N GLY A 55 13.74 2.75 -1.89
CA GLY A 55 13.79 3.26 -0.51
C GLY A 55 15.11 2.95 0.20
N GLN A 56 15.66 1.74 0.04
CA GLN A 56 16.97 1.38 0.59
C GLN A 56 18.09 2.28 0.02
N ASN A 57 18.13 2.46 -1.30
CA ASN A 57 19.13 3.30 -1.96
C ASN A 57 19.00 4.77 -1.52
N ASN A 58 17.77 5.28 -1.40
CA ASN A 58 17.52 6.64 -0.93
C ASN A 58 18.00 6.84 0.51
N LEU A 59 17.73 5.88 1.41
CA LEU A 59 18.19 5.95 2.79
C LEU A 59 19.71 5.84 2.90
N LEU A 60 20.35 5.00 2.08
CA LEU A 60 21.82 4.93 1.99
C LEU A 60 22.43 6.26 1.54
N ALA A 61 21.83 6.93 0.57
CA ALA A 61 22.31 8.21 0.06
C ALA A 61 22.04 9.37 1.03
N ALA A 62 20.88 9.38 1.69
CA ALA A 62 20.47 10.47 2.58
C ALA A 62 21.05 10.36 4.00
N PHE A 63 21.27 9.13 4.48
CA PHE A 63 21.76 8.82 5.83
C PHE A 63 22.90 7.80 5.79
N PRO A 64 24.05 8.15 5.17
CA PRO A 64 25.19 7.25 5.04
C PRO A 64 25.81 6.85 6.38
N GLU A 65 25.66 7.69 7.42
CA GLU A 65 26.20 7.49 8.77
C GLU A 65 25.48 6.42 9.59
N LEU A 66 24.23 6.10 9.25
CA LEU A 66 23.45 5.07 9.94
C LEU A 66 23.98 3.67 9.62
N VAL A 67 23.79 2.73 10.54
CA VAL A 67 24.04 1.31 10.22
C VAL A 67 22.86 0.71 9.43
N ASP A 68 23.11 -0.40 8.74
CA ASP A 68 22.09 -1.03 7.88
C ASP A 68 20.80 -1.41 8.63
N SER A 69 20.91 -1.83 9.89
CA SER A 69 19.75 -2.17 10.71
C SER A 69 18.87 -0.96 11.03
N GLU A 70 19.47 0.21 11.25
CA GLU A 70 18.74 1.46 11.50
C GLU A 70 18.00 1.92 10.25
N ARG A 71 18.67 1.91 9.09
CA ARG A 71 18.01 2.20 7.81
C ARG A 71 16.88 1.21 7.51
N ALA A 72 17.09 -0.09 7.78
CA ALA A 72 16.07 -1.11 7.59
C ALA A 72 14.84 -0.86 8.47
N GLU A 73 15.02 -0.47 9.73
CA GLU A 73 13.92 -0.13 10.63
C GLU A 73 13.18 1.14 10.19
N ILE A 74 13.89 2.16 9.73
CA ILE A 74 13.28 3.36 9.13
C ILE A 74 12.43 2.98 7.92
N LEU A 75 12.96 2.14 7.04
CA LEU A 75 12.24 1.71 5.84
C LEU A 75 11.01 0.87 6.21
N ARG A 76 11.11 -0.01 7.20
CA ARG A 76 9.97 -0.79 7.72
C ARG A 76 8.88 0.13 8.28
N LYS A 77 9.24 1.14 9.08
CA LYS A 77 8.30 2.14 9.61
C LYS A 77 7.67 2.98 8.51
N THR A 78 8.44 3.31 7.47
CA THR A 78 7.92 4.01 6.28
C THR A 78 6.81 3.20 5.62
N TRP A 79 6.99 1.88 5.45
CA TRP A 79 5.96 1.01 4.91
C TRP A 79 4.73 0.92 5.80
N ASP A 80 4.90 0.77 7.11
CA ASP A 80 3.78 0.78 8.07
C ASP A 80 2.98 2.08 7.97
N ASN A 81 3.65 3.23 8.01
CA ASN A 81 3.01 4.54 7.90
C ASN A 81 2.31 4.73 6.55
N PHE A 82 2.96 4.36 5.46
CA PHE A 82 2.36 4.45 4.11
C PHE A 82 1.06 3.64 4.03
N GLY A 83 1.07 2.40 4.53
CA GLY A 83 -0.10 1.54 4.55
C GLY A 83 -1.25 2.11 5.39
N ARG A 84 -0.93 2.65 6.57
CA ARG A 84 -1.92 3.31 7.44
C ARG A 84 -2.60 4.47 6.73
N VAL A 85 -1.82 5.39 6.17
CA VAL A 85 -2.33 6.55 5.45
C VAL A 85 -3.21 6.11 4.28
N MET A 86 -2.75 5.18 3.43
CA MET A 86 -3.55 4.72 2.30
C MET A 86 -4.88 4.10 2.72
N ALA A 87 -4.90 3.29 3.78
CA ALA A 87 -6.11 2.66 4.28
C ALA A 87 -7.07 3.67 4.93
N GLU A 88 -6.54 4.63 5.70
CA GLU A 88 -7.32 5.71 6.30
C GLU A 88 -7.99 6.58 5.21
N TYR A 89 -7.27 6.93 4.15
CA TYR A 89 -7.86 7.63 3.00
C TYR A 89 -8.94 6.80 2.29
N ALA A 90 -8.75 5.48 2.16
CA ALA A 90 -9.77 4.59 1.60
C ALA A 90 -11.03 4.46 2.49
N ALA A 91 -10.94 4.75 3.79
CA ALA A 91 -12.12 4.87 4.66
C ALA A 91 -12.79 6.24 4.56
N LEU A 92 -12.11 7.27 4.05
CA LEU A 92 -12.65 8.62 3.83
C LEU A 92 -13.22 8.84 2.42
N SER A 93 -12.76 8.07 1.44
CA SER A 93 -13.27 8.07 0.06
C SER A 93 -14.73 7.73 0.05
#